data_AF-A0A2T3NIA1-F1
#
_entry.id   AF-A0A2T3NIA1-F1
#
_cell.length_a   1.000
_cell.length_b   1.000
_cell.length_c   1.000
_cell.angle_alpha   90.00
_cell.angle_beta   90.00
_cell.angle_gamma   90.00
#
_symmetry.space_group_name_H-M   'P 1'
#
loop_
_entity.id
_entity.type
_entity.pdbx_description
1 polymer ?
#
loop_
_entity_poly.entity_id
_entity_poly.type
_entity_poly.pdbx_seq_one_letter_code
_entity_poly.pdbx_strand_id
1 'polypeptide(L)'
;MNKEDRLREQGRRRAQRFRDNQKSNGVTNFPLPLEQKEVEQLNEICRFFSQPGTPCKQAEALQLLIHRVHAEIPVIKEKLGTCKYCGESLPEGCANLNQGGLFKGDARCWHTTNRVRLFEPRLLPKTTEVS
;
A
#
# COMPACT_ATOMS: atom_id res chain seq x y z
N MET A 1 -15.77 -42.32 10.99
CA MET A 1 -15.11 -41.01 10.84
C MET A 1 -13.68 -41.11 11.37
N ASN A 2 -12.69 -40.97 10.49
CA ASN A 2 -11.30 -41.31 10.81
C ASN A 2 -10.67 -40.23 11.71
N LYS A 3 -9.55 -40.53 12.38
CA LYS A 3 -8.86 -39.60 13.29
C LYS A 3 -8.39 -38.34 12.55
N GLU A 4 -7.99 -38.50 11.29
CA GLU A 4 -7.57 -37.41 10.41
C GLU A 4 -8.73 -36.46 10.02
N ASP A 5 -9.93 -37.00 9.79
CA ASP A 5 -11.12 -36.19 9.48
C ASP A 5 -11.52 -35.30 10.66
N ARG A 6 -11.40 -35.84 11.88
CA ARG A 6 -11.63 -35.10 13.13
C ARG A 6 -10.63 -33.95 13.30
N LEU A 7 -9.37 -34.17 12.97
CA LEU A 7 -8.33 -33.14 13.03
C LEU A 7 -8.55 -32.03 11.99
N ARG A 8 -8.94 -32.40 10.75
CA ARG A 8 -9.27 -31.42 9.70
C ARG A 8 -10.49 -30.58 10.07
N GLU A 9 -11.54 -31.20 10.60
CA GLU A 9 -12.75 -30.50 11.06
C GLU A 9 -12.45 -29.56 12.24
N GLN A 10 -11.62 -29.99 13.19
CA GLN A 10 -11.20 -29.16 14.32
C GLN A 10 -10.30 -27.99 13.88
N GLY A 11 -9.47 -28.17 12.87
CA GLY A 11 -8.68 -27.11 12.24
C GLY A 11 -9.57 -26.07 11.54
N ARG A 12 -10.57 -26.53 10.79
CA ARG A 12 -11.56 -25.69 10.11
C ARG A 12 -12.34 -24.82 11.09
N ARG A 13 -12.85 -25.42 12.17
CA ARG A 13 -13.59 -24.70 13.23
C ARG A 13 -12.72 -23.67 13.95
N ARG A 14 -11.44 -23.97 14.18
CA ARG A 14 -10.49 -23.00 14.78
C ARG A 14 -10.20 -21.83 13.84
N ALA A 15 -9.97 -22.10 12.56
CA ALA A 15 -9.78 -21.05 11.57
C ALA A 15 -11.02 -20.16 11.41
N GLN A 16 -12.22 -20.76 11.45
CA GLN A 16 -13.49 -20.03 11.40
C GLN A 16 -13.66 -19.10 12.62
N ARG A 17 -13.49 -19.63 13.84
CA ARG A 17 -13.54 -18.82 15.08
C ARG A 17 -12.52 -17.69 15.08
N PHE A 18 -11.31 -17.93 14.58
CA PHE A 18 -10.29 -16.89 14.47
C PHE A 18 -10.73 -15.78 13.51
N ARG A 19 -11.30 -16.12 12.34
CA ARG A 19 -11.85 -15.14 11.39
C ARG A 19 -13.01 -14.35 11.99
N ASP A 20 -13.90 -15.02 12.71
CA ASP A 20 -15.08 -14.38 13.31
C ASP A 20 -14.69 -13.44 14.46
N ASN A 21 -13.73 -13.83 15.29
CA ASN A 21 -13.17 -12.96 16.35
C ASN A 21 -12.42 -11.75 15.78
N GLN A 22 -11.73 -11.92 14.65
CA GLN A 22 -11.08 -10.78 13.99
C GLN A 22 -12.11 -9.79 13.44
N LYS A 23 -13.19 -10.28 12.81
CA LYS A 23 -14.29 -9.43 12.34
C LYS A 23 -14.98 -8.67 13.47
N SER A 24 -15.24 -9.32 14.61
CA SER A 24 -15.85 -8.65 15.76
C SER A 24 -14.96 -7.56 16.36
N ASN A 25 -13.65 -7.67 16.20
CA ASN A 25 -12.67 -6.68 16.67
C ASN A 25 -12.35 -5.59 15.64
N GLY A 26 -13.13 -5.50 14.55
CA GLY A 26 -12.92 -4.51 13.48
C GLY A 26 -11.68 -4.77 12.62
N VAL A 27 -11.05 -5.95 12.74
CA VAL A 27 -9.89 -6.32 11.93
C VAL A 27 -10.37 -6.75 10.55
N THR A 28 -10.04 -5.95 9.54
CA THR A 28 -10.32 -6.27 8.14
C THR A 28 -9.12 -7.00 7.55
N ASN A 29 -9.35 -8.21 7.03
CA ASN A 29 -8.31 -9.00 6.38
C ASN A 29 -8.42 -8.82 4.86
N PHE A 30 -7.32 -8.41 4.23
CA PHE A 30 -7.20 -8.30 2.78
C PHE A 30 -6.28 -9.41 2.26
N PRO A 31 -6.75 -10.35 1.42
CA PRO A 31 -5.86 -11.27 0.73
C PRO A 31 -5.01 -10.46 -0.26
N LEU A 32 -3.69 -10.51 -0.09
CA LEU A 32 -2.73 -9.84 -0.98
C LEU A 32 -1.99 -10.92 -1.79
N PRO A 33 -2.35 -11.14 -3.07
CA PRO A 33 -1.55 -11.98 -3.94
C PRO A 33 -0.21 -11.26 -4.19
N LEU A 34 0.89 -11.98 -4.01
CA LEU A 34 2.24 -11.47 -4.25
C LEU A 34 2.94 -12.38 -5.24
N GLU A 35 3.60 -11.79 -6.23
CA GLU A 35 4.51 -12.49 -7.11
C GLU A 35 5.80 -12.86 -6.36
N GLN A 36 6.53 -13.85 -6.89
CA GLN A 36 7.76 -14.34 -6.27
C GLN A 36 8.76 -13.21 -5.97
N LYS A 37 8.90 -12.27 -6.91
CA LYS A 37 9.78 -11.10 -6.76
C LYS A 37 9.35 -10.19 -5.60
N GLU A 38 8.05 -9.98 -5.43
CA GLU A 38 7.52 -9.14 -4.35
C GLU A 38 7.71 -9.80 -2.99
N VAL A 39 7.60 -11.13 -2.91
CA VAL A 39 7.90 -11.90 -1.69
C VAL A 39 9.37 -11.78 -1.33
N GLU A 40 10.28 -11.86 -2.29
CA GLU A 40 11.72 -11.68 -2.08
C GLU A 40 12.05 -10.29 -1.54
N GLN A 41 11.48 -9.25 -2.16
CA GLN A 41 11.63 -7.87 -1.70
C GLN A 41 11.07 -7.68 -0.28
N LEU A 42 9.91 -8.26 0.03
CA LEU A 42 9.34 -8.18 1.37
C LEU A 42 10.21 -8.89 2.41
N ASN A 43 10.84 -10.01 2.06
CA ASN A 43 11.77 -10.70 2.94
C ASN A 43 13.04 -9.87 3.22
N GLU A 44 13.55 -9.17 2.20
CA GLU A 44 14.67 -8.25 2.35
C GLU A 44 14.31 -7.08 3.28
N ILE A 45 13.13 -6.48 3.08
CA ILE A 45 12.56 -5.45 3.95
C ILE A 45 12.51 -5.94 5.41
N CYS A 46 11.96 -7.14 5.66
CA CYS A 46 11.89 -7.69 7.01
C CYS A 46 13.28 -7.82 7.66
N ARG A 47 14.28 -8.31 6.90
CA ARG A 47 15.66 -8.43 7.41
C ARG A 47 16.25 -7.07 7.74
N PHE A 48 16.11 -6.10 6.82
CA PHE A 48 16.70 -4.77 6.96
C PHE A 48 16.18 -4.04 8.21
N PHE A 49 14.85 -4.00 8.41
CA PHE A 49 14.26 -3.29 9.54
C PHE A 49 14.46 -3.97 10.89
N SER A 50 14.88 -5.23 10.90
CA SER A 50 15.01 -6.01 12.14
C SER A 50 16.46 -6.17 12.60
N GLN A 51 17.44 -5.61 11.90
CA GLN A 51 18.85 -5.76 12.28
C GLN A 51 19.13 -5.10 13.65
N PRO A 52 19.99 -5.73 14.49
CA PRO A 52 20.69 -7.00 14.30
C PRO A 52 19.89 -8.25 14.76
N GLY A 53 18.62 -8.08 15.11
CA GLY A 53 17.75 -9.13 15.62
C GLY A 53 17.16 -10.07 14.56
N THR A 54 16.18 -10.87 15.00
CA THR A 54 15.45 -11.78 14.14
C THR A 54 14.52 -11.01 13.20
N PRO A 55 14.48 -11.33 11.90
CA PRO A 55 13.55 -10.72 10.95
C PRO A 55 12.11 -10.77 11.44
N CYS A 56 11.42 -9.62 11.38
CA CYS A 56 10.01 -9.50 11.68
C CYS A 56 9.16 -10.29 10.67
N LYS A 57 7.90 -10.53 11.03
CA LYS A 57 6.96 -11.22 10.13
C LYS A 57 6.56 -10.29 8.98
N GLN A 58 6.33 -10.85 7.80
CA GLN A 58 5.89 -10.12 6.62
C GLN A 58 4.66 -9.22 6.88
N ALA A 59 3.66 -9.72 7.61
CA ALA A 59 2.48 -8.94 7.96
C ALA A 59 2.79 -7.73 8.86
N GLU A 60 3.73 -7.91 9.80
CA GLU A 60 4.18 -6.83 10.69
C GLU A 60 4.97 -5.77 9.90
N ALA A 61 5.86 -6.20 9.00
CA ALA A 61 6.54 -5.29 8.09
C ALA A 61 5.55 -4.48 7.24
N LEU A 62 4.53 -5.12 6.66
CA LEU A 62 3.50 -4.43 5.87
C LEU A 62 2.71 -3.41 6.70
N GLN A 63 2.35 -3.75 7.95
CA GLN A 63 1.68 -2.81 8.86
C GLN A 63 2.58 -1.60 9.18
N LEU A 64 3.85 -1.83 9.48
CA LEU A 64 4.81 -0.76 9.74
C LEU A 64 5.00 0.15 8.51
N LEU A 65 5.04 -0.41 7.31
CA LEU A 65 5.12 0.35 6.07
C LEU A 65 3.89 1.24 5.85
N ILE A 66 2.68 0.76 6.16
CA ILE A 66 1.47 1.58 6.11
C ILE A 66 1.60 2.79 7.03
N HIS A 67 2.02 2.58 8.28
CA HIS A 67 2.21 3.68 9.24
C HIS A 67 3.26 4.68 8.78
N ARG A 68 4.39 4.19 8.27
CA ARG A 68 5.48 5.03 7.76
C ARG A 68 5.01 5.90 6.60
N VAL A 69 4.41 5.31 5.56
CA VAL A 69 3.93 6.05 4.38
C VAL A 69 2.84 7.05 4.77
N HIS A 70 1.93 6.67 5.67
CA HIS A 70 0.89 7.58 6.14
C HIS A 70 1.47 8.80 6.88
N ALA A 71 2.51 8.61 7.69
CA ALA A 71 3.19 9.70 8.38
C ALA A 71 3.88 10.69 7.43
N GLU A 72 4.24 10.25 6.22
CA GLU A 72 4.86 11.09 5.19
C GLU A 72 3.84 11.95 4.41
N ILE A 73 2.54 11.61 4.44
CA ILE A 73 1.48 12.31 3.68
C ILE A 73 1.47 13.83 3.92
N PRO A 74 1.52 14.36 5.16
CA PRO A 74 1.49 15.81 5.38
C PRO A 74 2.65 16.54 4.71
N VAL A 75 3.86 15.98 4.82
CA VAL A 75 5.08 16.53 4.20
C VAL A 75 4.98 16.48 2.67
N ILE A 76 4.39 15.42 2.12
CA ILE A 76 4.12 15.33 0.69
C ILE A 76 3.13 16.42 0.27
N LYS A 77 2.02 16.60 1.00
CA LYS A 77 1.02 17.65 0.69
C LYS A 77 1.63 19.04 0.69
N GLU A 78 2.47 19.36 1.67
CA GLU A 78 3.16 20.66 1.74
C GLU A 78 4.06 20.89 0.52
N LYS A 79 4.78 19.86 0.06
CA LYS A 79 5.67 19.94 -1.11
C LYS A 79 4.94 20.06 -2.44
N LEU A 80 3.68 19.64 -2.53
CA LEU A 80 2.93 19.63 -3.79
C LEU A 80 2.51 21.03 -4.24
N GLY A 81 2.39 21.99 -3.31
CA GLY A 81 1.97 23.36 -3.63
C GLY A 81 0.52 23.45 -4.10
N THR A 82 0.25 24.39 -5.02
CA THR A 82 -1.11 24.69 -5.49
C THR A 82 -1.30 24.44 -6.99
N CYS A 83 -2.54 24.18 -7.38
CA CYS A 83 -2.94 23.97 -8.76
C CYS A 83 -2.88 25.27 -9.56
N LYS A 84 -2.24 25.25 -10.73
CA LYS A 84 -2.11 26.44 -11.61
C LYS A 84 -3.43 26.94 -12.21
N TYR A 85 -4.49 26.13 -12.20
CA TYR A 85 -5.79 26.49 -12.79
C TYR A 85 -6.77 27.08 -11.77
N CYS A 86 -6.89 26.45 -10.60
CA CYS A 86 -7.86 26.85 -9.58
C CYS A 86 -7.24 27.48 -8.32
N GLY A 87 -5.92 27.43 -8.15
CA GLY A 87 -5.23 27.94 -6.96
C GLY A 87 -5.32 27.06 -5.72
N GLU A 88 -6.15 26.01 -5.73
CA GLU A 88 -6.32 25.08 -4.60
C GLU A 88 -5.08 24.22 -4.35
N SER A 89 -4.91 23.78 -3.10
CA SER A 89 -3.82 22.86 -2.71
C SER A 89 -3.91 21.53 -3.45
N LEU A 90 -2.76 21.02 -3.87
CA LEU A 90 -2.62 19.67 -4.42
C LEU A 90 -2.43 18.65 -3.26
N PRO A 91 -2.93 17.40 -3.40
CA PRO A 91 -3.43 16.78 -4.61
C PRO A 91 -4.93 16.97 -4.88
N GLU A 92 -5.69 17.70 -4.06
CA GLU A 92 -7.13 17.89 -4.26
C GLU A 92 -7.43 18.75 -5.51
N GLY A 93 -6.73 19.87 -5.66
CA GLY A 93 -6.73 20.71 -6.86
C GLY A 93 -8.14 21.07 -7.38
N CYS A 94 -8.40 20.81 -8.66
CA CYS A 94 -9.68 21.15 -9.32
C CYS A 94 -10.87 20.27 -8.89
N ALA A 95 -10.77 19.46 -7.83
CA ALA A 95 -11.86 18.61 -7.34
C ALA A 95 -13.13 19.41 -6.98
N ASN A 96 -12.98 20.66 -6.52
CA ASN A 96 -14.10 21.54 -6.20
C ASN A 96 -14.85 22.05 -7.44
N LEU A 97 -14.20 22.03 -8.61
CA LEU A 97 -14.80 22.50 -9.86
C LEU A 97 -15.51 21.38 -10.62
N ASN A 98 -14.97 20.16 -10.54
CA ASN A 98 -15.60 18.95 -11.05
C ASN A 98 -15.02 17.75 -10.29
N GLN A 99 -15.86 16.79 -9.92
CA GLN A 99 -15.41 15.56 -9.28
C GLN A 99 -14.45 14.81 -10.22
N GLY A 100 -13.21 14.64 -9.78
CA GLY A 100 -12.14 14.04 -10.60
C GLY A 100 -11.26 15.05 -11.37
N GLY A 101 -11.53 16.35 -11.24
CA GLY A 101 -10.69 17.45 -11.71
C GLY A 101 -11.09 17.96 -13.11
N LEU A 102 -11.58 19.21 -13.18
CA LEU A 102 -12.10 19.84 -14.40
C LEU A 102 -11.14 19.76 -15.60
N PHE A 103 -9.84 19.94 -15.39
CA PHE A 103 -8.83 19.97 -16.45
C PHE A 103 -8.06 18.64 -16.61
N LYS A 104 -8.51 17.55 -15.98
CA LYS A 104 -7.85 16.24 -16.11
C LYS A 104 -7.93 15.76 -17.57
N GLY A 105 -6.79 15.52 -18.19
CA GLY A 105 -6.66 15.24 -19.63
C GLY A 105 -5.91 16.35 -20.41
N ASP A 106 -5.88 17.58 -19.90
CA ASP A 106 -5.05 18.67 -20.49
C ASP A 106 -3.56 18.37 -20.24
N ALA A 107 -2.71 18.58 -21.25
CA ALA A 107 -1.27 18.35 -21.19
C ALA A 107 -0.54 19.19 -20.12
N ARG A 108 -1.14 20.29 -19.65
CA ARG A 108 -0.61 21.16 -18.59
C ARG A 108 -1.25 20.91 -17.23
N CYS A 109 -2.24 20.02 -17.14
CA CYS A 109 -2.87 19.67 -15.88
C CYS A 109 -1.90 18.85 -15.01
N TRP A 110 -1.82 19.21 -13.73
CA TRP A 110 -0.98 18.51 -12.77
C TRP A 110 -1.37 17.03 -12.67
N HIS A 111 -2.66 16.69 -12.64
CA HIS A 111 -3.11 15.28 -12.61
C HIS A 111 -2.83 14.48 -13.90
N THR A 112 -2.64 15.16 -15.03
CA THR A 112 -2.26 14.52 -16.30
C THR A 112 -0.76 14.26 -16.34
N THR A 113 0.04 15.24 -15.94
CA THR A 113 1.51 15.22 -16.01
C THR A 113 2.15 14.50 -14.82
N ASN A 114 1.50 14.58 -13.66
CA ASN A 114 1.96 14.03 -12.40
C ASN A 114 0.88 13.09 -11.83
N ARG A 115 1.25 11.83 -11.62
CA ARG A 115 0.56 11.00 -10.62
C ARG A 115 1.18 11.34 -9.26
N VAL A 116 0.37 11.48 -8.20
CA VAL A 116 0.91 11.27 -6.84
C VAL A 116 1.49 9.86 -6.87
N ARG A 117 2.80 9.75 -6.99
CA ARG A 117 3.45 8.45 -6.98
C ARG A 117 3.64 8.09 -5.52
N LEU A 118 3.13 6.93 -5.12
CA LEU A 118 3.46 6.32 -3.82
C LEU A 118 4.95 5.92 -3.74
N PHE A 119 5.66 5.98 -4.87
CA PHE A 119 7.07 5.70 -5.01
C PHE A 119 7.79 6.90 -5.64
N GLU A 120 8.97 7.23 -5.12
CA GLU A 120 9.80 8.26 -5.73
C GLU A 120 10.31 7.78 -7.10
N PRO A 121 10.07 8.51 -8.21
CA PRO A 121 10.50 8.10 -9.56
C PRO A 121 12.00 7.77 -9.65
N ARG A 122 12.82 8.42 -8.82
CA ARG A 122 14.28 8.25 -8.77
C ARG A 122 14.72 6.89 -8.23
N LEU A 123 13.83 6.19 -7.52
CA LEU A 123 14.10 4.87 -6.93
C LEU A 123 13.64 3.72 -7.82
N LEU A 124 12.96 4.02 -8.94
CA LEU A 124 12.68 2.98 -9.92
C LEU A 124 13.97 2.63 -10.67
N PRO A 125 14.31 1.32 -10.81
CA PRO A 125 15.36 0.94 -11.73
C PRO A 125 14.97 1.48 -13.11
N LYS A 126 15.88 2.24 -13.74
CA LYS A 126 15.70 2.63 -15.14
C LYS A 126 15.48 1.34 -15.90
N THR A 127 14.29 1.14 -16.46
CA THR A 127 14.05 0.04 -17.37
C THR A 127 15.11 0.17 -18.45
N THR A 128 16.04 -0.78 -18.49
CA THR A 128 16.96 -0.92 -19.60
C THR A 128 16.10 -1.00 -20.84
N GLU A 129 16.15 0.03 -21.68
CA GLU A 129 15.58 0.01 -23.02
C GLU A 129 16.21 -1.19 -23.71
N VAL A 130 15.41 -2.24 -23.90
CA VAL A 130 15.77 -3.33 -24.80
C VAL A 130 15.76 -2.70 -26.19
N SER A 131 16.97 -2.47 -26.70
CA SER A 131 17.23 -2.05 -28.07
C SER A 131 16.85 -3.14 -29.07
#